data_AF-X1TEA6-F1
#
_entry.id   AF-X1TEA6-F1
#
_cell.length_a   1.000
_cell.length_b   1.000
_cell.length_c   1.000
_cell.angle_alpha   90.00
_cell.angle_beta   90.00
_cell.angle_gamma   90.00
#
_symmetry.space_group_name_H-M   'P 1'
#
loop_
_entity.id
_entity.type
_entity.pdbx_description
1 polymer ?
#
loop_
_entity_poly.entity_id
_entity_poly.type
_entity_poly.pdbx_seq_one_letter_code
_entity_poly.pdbx_strand_id
1 'polypeptide(L)'
;MNILHANTDPNLLQRFKEMLGGSARADIAVGFFFISGFEAVAEDLSRLDKIRILVGRGDRKVLEEVALGLQQAEALKARLELDQTVRR
;
A
#
# COMPACT_ATOMS: atom_id res chain seq x y z
N MET A 1 -15.48 19.94 -9.67
CA MET A 1 -14.71 19.12 -8.73
C MET A 1 -15.65 18.04 -8.21
N ASN A 2 -15.44 16.78 -8.60
CA ASN A 2 -16.31 15.69 -8.15
C ASN A 2 -15.80 15.21 -6.79
N ILE A 3 -16.60 15.39 -5.74
CA ILE A 3 -16.30 14.83 -4.43
C ILE A 3 -16.56 13.32 -4.51
N LEU A 4 -15.51 12.53 -4.26
CA LEU A 4 -15.58 11.08 -4.30
C LEU A 4 -16.09 10.57 -2.95
N HIS A 5 -17.29 9.98 -2.93
CA HIS A 5 -17.84 9.38 -1.73
C HIS A 5 -17.71 7.85 -1.77
N ALA A 6 -17.58 7.25 -0.59
CA ALA A 6 -17.54 5.79 -0.43
C ALA A 6 -18.76 5.08 -1.04
N ASN A 7 -19.92 5.75 -1.10
CA ASN A 7 -21.19 5.16 -1.56
C ASN A 7 -21.64 5.68 -2.94
N THR A 8 -20.75 6.35 -3.68
CA THR A 8 -21.04 6.73 -5.08
C THR A 8 -20.78 5.58 -6.05
N ASP A 9 -21.32 5.66 -7.26
CA ASP A 9 -21.04 4.72 -8.34
C ASP A 9 -20.23 5.40 -9.47
N PRO A 10 -19.03 4.92 -9.81
CA PRO A 10 -18.22 3.96 -9.06
C PRO A 10 -17.77 4.51 -7.69
N ASN A 11 -17.54 3.61 -6.75
CA ASN A 11 -17.15 3.96 -5.38
C ASN A 11 -15.68 4.40 -5.29
N LEU A 12 -15.28 4.93 -4.13
CA LEU A 12 -13.92 5.43 -3.92
C LEU A 12 -12.85 4.35 -4.19
N LEU A 13 -13.07 3.11 -3.74
CA LEU A 13 -12.13 2.02 -3.95
C LEU A 13 -11.96 1.70 -5.44
N GLN A 14 -13.06 1.61 -6.17
CA GLN A 14 -13.07 1.32 -7.59
C GLN A 14 -12.34 2.41 -8.37
N ARG A 15 -12.62 3.68 -8.09
CA ARG A 15 -11.92 4.81 -8.69
C ARG A 15 -10.43 4.82 -8.32
N PHE A 16 -10.10 4.46 -7.09
CA PHE A 16 -8.71 4.38 -6.66
C PHE A 16 -7.96 3.30 -7.43
N LYS A 17 -8.56 2.12 -7.65
CA LYS A 17 -8.00 1.07 -8.52
C LYS A 17 -7.79 1.56 -9.95
N GLU A 18 -8.77 2.26 -10.52
CA GLU A 18 -8.67 2.84 -11.86
C GLU A 18 -7.50 3.84 -11.97
N MET A 19 -7.30 4.67 -10.94
CA MET A 19 -6.16 5.60 -10.89
C MET A 19 -4.82 4.87 -10.80
N LEU A 20 -4.74 3.80 -10.01
CA LEU A 20 -3.51 3.00 -9.87
C LEU A 20 -3.18 2.23 -11.16
N GLY A 21 -4.18 1.62 -11.80
CA GLY A 21 -3.99 0.77 -12.97
C GLY A 21 -3.42 1.49 -14.21
N GLY A 22 -3.59 2.81 -14.31
CA GLY A 22 -3.02 3.63 -15.39
C GLY A 22 -1.69 4.31 -15.04
N SER A 23 -1.11 4.05 -13.86
CA SER A 23 0.01 4.82 -13.33
C SER A 23 1.29 3.98 -13.26
N ALA A 24 2.44 4.61 -13.50
CA ALA A 24 3.75 4.02 -13.20
C ALA A 24 4.22 4.37 -11.77
N ARG A 25 3.67 5.45 -11.18
CA ARG A 25 4.06 5.98 -9.88
C ARG A 25 2.84 6.50 -9.13
N ALA A 26 2.87 6.41 -7.80
CA ALA A 26 1.85 7.00 -6.94
C ALA A 26 2.49 7.81 -5.79
N ASP A 27 2.15 9.09 -5.71
CA ASP A 27 2.42 9.94 -4.54
C ASP A 27 1.10 10.12 -3.77
N ILE A 28 1.02 9.60 -2.56
CA ILE A 28 -0.21 9.52 -1.75
C ILE A 28 -0.02 10.34 -0.48
N ALA A 29 -0.89 11.32 -0.23
CA ALA A 29 -0.90 12.09 1.01
C ALA A 29 -2.14 11.75 1.85
N VAL A 30 -1.93 11.29 3.08
CA VAL A 30 -3.00 10.87 4.01
C VAL A 30 -2.82 11.47 5.39
N GLY A 31 -3.92 11.73 6.09
CA GLY A 31 -3.86 12.16 7.49
C GLY A 31 -3.41 11.05 8.44
N PHE A 32 -3.84 9.82 8.18
CA PHE A 32 -3.53 8.62 8.94
C PHE A 32 -3.31 7.45 7.98
N PHE A 33 -2.36 6.57 8.28
CA PHE A 33 -2.00 5.44 7.43
C PHE A 33 -2.16 4.11 8.18
N PHE A 34 -2.80 3.14 7.53
CA PHE A 34 -2.90 1.76 7.98
C PHE A 34 -2.50 0.84 6.83
N ILE A 35 -1.61 -0.12 7.08
CA ILE A 35 -1.18 -1.07 6.04
C ILE A 35 -2.37 -1.93 5.58
N SER A 36 -3.25 -2.33 6.50
CA SER A 36 -4.45 -3.12 6.21
C SER A 36 -5.40 -2.45 5.22
N GLY A 37 -5.42 -1.11 5.15
CA GLY A 37 -6.24 -0.37 4.19
C GLY A 37 -5.79 -0.54 2.72
N PHE A 38 -4.57 -1.03 2.51
CA PHE A 38 -3.96 -1.19 1.19
C PHE A 38 -4.07 -2.64 0.67
N GLU A 39 -4.54 -3.58 1.49
CA GLU A 39 -4.73 -4.98 1.07
C GLU A 39 -5.66 -5.11 -0.14
N ALA A 40 -6.75 -4.34 -0.17
CA ALA A 40 -7.73 -4.36 -1.24
C ALA A 40 -7.19 -3.90 -2.61
N VAL A 41 -6.04 -3.21 -2.62
CA VAL A 41 -5.35 -2.67 -3.80
C VAL A 41 -3.91 -3.17 -3.91
N ALA A 42 -3.53 -4.21 -3.16
CA ALA A 42 -2.15 -4.68 -3.08
C ALA A 42 -1.61 -5.13 -4.46
N GLU A 43 -2.45 -5.79 -5.26
CA GLU A 43 -2.09 -6.18 -6.62
C GLU A 43 -1.81 -4.95 -7.50
N ASP A 44 -2.69 -3.95 -7.45
CA ASP A 44 -2.55 -2.71 -8.22
C ASP A 44 -1.27 -1.96 -7.84
N LEU A 45 -0.95 -1.91 -6.54
CA LEU A 45 0.26 -1.28 -6.02
C LEU A 45 1.54 -2.01 -6.42
N SER A 46 1.51 -3.35 -6.49
CA SER A 46 2.68 -4.16 -6.86
C SER A 46 3.15 -3.93 -8.30
N ARG A 47 2.28 -3.38 -9.15
CA ARG A 47 2.56 -3.03 -10.55
C ARG A 47 3.23 -1.66 -10.69
N LEU A 48 3.27 -0.86 -9.63
CA LEU A 48 3.88 0.47 -9.65
C LEU A 48 5.40 0.39 -9.47
N ASP A 49 6.14 1.19 -10.22
CA ASP A 49 7.60 1.31 -10.09
C ASP A 49 8.00 2.00 -8.78
N LYS A 50 7.16 2.93 -8.31
CA LYS A 50 7.43 3.73 -7.12
C LYS A 50 6.17 4.20 -6.43
N ILE A 51 6.15 4.01 -5.12
CA ILE A 51 5.10 4.52 -4.23
C ILE A 51 5.75 5.41 -3.19
N ARG A 52 5.19 6.60 -2.96
CA ARG A 52 5.56 7.49 -1.87
C ARG A 52 4.32 7.83 -1.07
N ILE A 53 4.39 7.65 0.24
CA ILE A 53 3.28 7.98 1.14
C ILE A 53 3.75 9.09 2.09
N LEU A 54 3.03 10.22 2.08
CA LEU A 54 3.17 11.30 3.04
C LEU A 54 2.08 11.16 4.09
N VAL A 55 2.46 10.91 5.35
CA VAL A 55 1.51 10.76 6.46
C VAL A 55 1.55 12.02 7.34
N GLY A 56 0.42 12.69 7.45
CA GLY A 56 0.30 13.97 8.15
C GLY A 56 0.39 13.87 9.68
N ARG A 57 0.10 12.70 10.27
CA ARG A 57 0.32 12.42 11.70
C ARG A 57 1.40 11.38 11.88
N GLY A 58 2.51 11.77 12.50
CA GLY A 58 3.57 10.86 12.98
C GLY A 58 3.34 10.43 14.43
N ASP A 59 2.10 10.11 14.79
CA ASP A 59 1.86 9.57 16.13
C ASP A 59 2.46 8.17 16.28
N ARG A 60 2.64 7.73 17.53
CA ARG A 60 3.28 6.44 17.84
C ARG A 60 2.63 5.26 17.10
N LYS A 61 1.33 5.32 16.87
CA LYS A 61 0.57 4.28 16.17
C LYS A 61 0.97 4.16 14.70
N VAL A 62 1.15 5.28 13.98
CA VAL A 62 1.67 5.27 12.61
C VAL A 62 3.10 4.73 12.55
N LEU A 63 3.95 5.08 13.52
CA LEU A 63 5.31 4.54 13.61
C LEU A 63 5.30 3.01 13.84
N GLU A 64 4.42 2.52 14.70
CA GLU A 64 4.26 1.09 14.97
C GLU A 64 3.76 0.33 13.74
N GLU A 65 2.80 0.86 12.98
CA GLU A 65 2.34 0.28 11.71
C GLU A 65 3.48 0.17 10.69
N VAL A 66 4.29 1.23 10.53
CA VAL A 66 5.45 1.21 9.62
C VAL A 66 6.50 0.19 10.09
N ALA A 67 6.77 0.12 11.39
CA ALA A 67 7.73 -0.84 11.96
C ALA A 67 7.27 -2.29 11.75
N LEU A 68 5.99 -2.57 11.99
CA LEU A 68 5.39 -3.89 11.73
C LEU A 68 5.50 -4.27 10.25
N GLY A 69 5.21 -3.34 9.35
CA GLY A 69 5.35 -3.56 7.90
C GLY A 69 6.79 -3.91 7.49
N LEU A 70 7.78 -3.18 8.02
CA LEU A 70 9.19 -3.44 7.73
C LEU A 70 9.63 -4.82 8.25
N GLN A 71 9.26 -5.19 9.48
CA GLN A 71 9.58 -6.50 10.05
C GLN A 71 8.98 -7.65 9.24
N GLN A 72 7.71 -7.51 8.81
CA GLN A 72 7.07 -8.51 7.97
C GLN A 72 7.74 -8.64 6.60
N ALA A 73 8.16 -7.51 6.01
CA ALA A 73 8.88 -7.50 4.74
C ALA A 73 10.23 -8.22 4.84
N GLU A 74 10.99 -8.00 5.92
CA GLU A 74 12.25 -8.71 6.18
C GLU A 74 12.04 -10.21 6.36
N ALA A 75 11.05 -10.60 7.18
CA ALA A 75 10.71 -12.00 7.40
C ALA A 75 10.28 -12.72 6.11
N LEU A 76 9.50 -12.05 5.26
CA LEU A 76 9.12 -12.57 3.95
C LEU A 76 10.33 -12.76 3.03
N LYS A 77 11.25 -11.78 3.01
CA LYS A 77 12.48 -11.84 2.22
C LYS A 77 13.34 -13.03 2.62
N ALA A 78 13.57 -13.20 3.92
CA ALA A 78 14.33 -14.33 4.47
C ALA A 78 13.70 -15.68 4.09
N ARG A 79 12.36 -15.78 4.13
CA ARG A 79 11.65 -17.00 3.74
C ARG A 79 11.79 -17.30 2.25
N LEU A 80 11.67 -16.29 1.39
CA LEU A 80 11.85 -16.44 -0.06
C LEU A 80 13.28 -16.86 -0.43
N GLU A 81 14.29 -16.33 0.26
CA GLU A 81 15.70 -16.72 0.07
C GLU A 81 15.95 -18.17 0.50
N LEU A 82 15.34 -18.61 1.61
CA LEU A 82 15.41 -20.00 2.06
C LEU A 82 14.77 -20.95 1.04
N ASP A 83 13.57 -20.62 0.55
CA ASP A 83 12.84 -21.43 -0.45
C ASP A 83 13.58 -21.54 -1.78
N GLN A 84 14.31 -20.49 -2.20
CA GLN A 84 15.16 -20.52 -3.39
C GLN A 84 16.41 -21.39 -3.21
N THR A 85 16.94 -21.46 -1.99
CA THR A 85 18.13 -22.26 -1.68
C THR A 85 17.80 -23.75 -1.61
N VAL A 86 16.60 -24.12 -1.13
CA VAL A 86 16.13 -25.52 -1.03
C VAL A 86 15.76 -26.12 -2.40
N ARG A 87 15.46 -25.29 -3.41
CA ARG A 87 15.10 -25.73 -4.76
C ARG A 87 16.28 -25.87 -5.73
N ARG A 88 17.52 -25.64 -5.28
CA ARG A 88 18.76 -25.88 -6.05
C ARG A 88 19.43 -27.16 -5.58
#